data_AF-A0A382N9T7-F1
#
_entry.id   AF-A0A382N9T7-F1
#
_cell.length_a   1.000
_cell.length_b   1.000
_cell.length_c   1.000
_cell.angle_alpha   90.00
_cell.angle_beta   90.00
_cell.angle_gamma   90.00
#
_symmetry.space_group_name_H-M   'P 1'
#
loop_
_entity.id
_entity.type
_entity.pdbx_description
1 polymer ?
#
loop_
_entity_poly.entity_id
_entity_poly.type
_entity_poly.pdbx_seq_one_letter_code
_entity_poly.pdbx_strand_id
1 'polypeptide(L)'
;MKAHQQKFCTSSAAGAKWTQGLRKFFEYRDLGIGEATGGAYNAHVIRVKKPVAEFPHTGPHVHDLEFQMIYILKGWIRFTYEGQGEFT
;
A
#
# COMPACT_ATOMS: atom_id res chain seq x y z
N MET A 1 9.90 -22.67 14.93
CA MET A 1 9.38 -22.49 13.55
C MET A 1 10.58 -22.39 12.62
N LYS A 2 10.64 -23.13 11.50
CA LYS A 2 11.75 -22.96 10.54
C LYS A 2 11.54 -21.63 9.82
N ALA A 3 12.56 -20.76 9.85
CA ALA A 3 12.54 -19.54 9.06
C ALA A 3 12.35 -19.91 7.58
N HIS A 4 11.35 -19.33 6.92
CA HIS A 4 11.18 -19.51 5.49
C HIS A 4 12.36 -18.85 4.78
N GLN A 5 13.03 -19.57 3.87
CA GLN A 5 14.09 -18.99 3.06
C GLN A 5 13.49 -17.89 2.20
N GLN A 6 13.91 -16.64 2.43
CA GLN A 6 13.48 -15.53 1.59
C GLN A 6 14.00 -15.70 0.17
N LYS A 7 13.18 -15.32 -0.82
CA LYS A 7 13.53 -15.33 -2.23
C LYS A 7 13.93 -13.92 -2.67
N PHE A 8 14.79 -13.84 -3.66
CA PHE A 8 15.04 -12.58 -4.36
C PHE A 8 13.84 -12.24 -5.26
N CYS A 9 13.40 -10.97 -5.25
CA CYS A 9 12.37 -10.47 -6.16
C CYS A 9 12.71 -9.07 -6.67
N THR A 10 12.29 -8.76 -7.90
CA THR A 10 12.30 -7.42 -8.46
C THR A 10 10.93 -7.10 -9.04
N SER A 11 10.55 -5.82 -9.05
CA SER A 11 9.28 -5.37 -9.62
C SER A 11 9.51 -4.13 -10.47
N SER A 12 9.17 -4.22 -11.76
CA SER A 12 9.29 -3.11 -12.70
C SER A 12 7.98 -2.35 -12.84
N ALA A 13 8.07 -1.03 -13.05
CA ALA A 13 6.92 -0.22 -13.42
C ALA A 13 6.47 -0.49 -14.87
N ALA A 14 7.39 -0.88 -15.76
CA ALA A 14 7.06 -1.29 -17.11
C ALA A 14 6.28 -2.61 -17.07
N GLY A 15 5.10 -2.65 -17.71
CA GLY A 15 4.22 -3.82 -17.68
C GLY A 15 3.50 -4.04 -16.34
N ALA A 16 3.48 -3.02 -15.46
CA ALA A 16 2.80 -3.09 -14.17
C ALA A 16 1.34 -3.52 -14.29
N LYS A 17 0.97 -4.58 -13.57
CA LYS A 17 -0.42 -5.01 -13.41
C LYS A 17 -1.03 -4.30 -12.21
N TRP A 18 -2.21 -3.73 -12.42
CA TRP A 18 -2.98 -3.04 -11.39
C TRP A 18 -4.26 -3.81 -11.13
N THR A 19 -4.56 -4.04 -9.86
CA THR A 19 -5.78 -4.72 -9.42
C THR A 19 -6.57 -3.82 -8.49
N GLN A 20 -7.90 -4.01 -8.49
CA GLN A 20 -8.74 -3.34 -7.51
C GLN A 20 -8.52 -3.98 -6.14
N GLY A 21 -8.32 -3.16 -5.11
CA GLY A 21 -8.28 -3.63 -3.72
C GLY A 21 -9.64 -3.56 -3.03
N LEU A 22 -9.62 -3.63 -1.69
CA LEU A 22 -10.85 -3.55 -0.86
C LEU A 22 -11.58 -2.21 -1.00
N ARG A 23 -10.84 -1.14 -1.31
CA ARG A 23 -11.42 0.19 -1.59
C ARG A 23 -11.57 0.35 -3.09
N LYS A 24 -12.81 0.52 -3.56
CA LYS A 24 -13.15 0.64 -5.00
C LYS A 24 -12.47 1.81 -5.72
N PHE A 25 -12.02 2.81 -4.97
CA PHE A 25 -11.35 4.00 -5.48
C PHE A 25 -9.81 3.87 -5.56
N PHE A 26 -9.24 2.78 -5.06
CA PHE A 26 -7.81 2.49 -5.18
C PHE A 26 -7.52 1.32 -6.13
N GLU A 27 -6.40 1.45 -6.84
CA GLU A 27 -5.76 0.37 -7.57
C GLU A 27 -4.39 0.10 -6.95
N TYR A 28 -4.05 -1.18 -6.86
CA TYR A 28 -2.86 -1.68 -6.19
C TYR A 28 -1.96 -2.38 -7.21
N ARG A 29 -0.65 -2.15 -7.09
CA ARG A 29 0.39 -2.89 -7.79
C ARG A 29 1.22 -3.62 -6.76
N ASP A 30 1.06 -4.95 -6.71
CA ASP A 30 1.87 -5.84 -5.90
C ASP A 30 3.34 -5.84 -6.37
N LEU A 31 4.27 -5.84 -5.43
CA LEU A 31 5.71 -5.84 -5.70
C LEU A 31 6.36 -7.22 -5.59
N GLY A 32 5.61 -8.26 -5.23
CA GLY A 32 6.06 -9.64 -5.02
C GLY A 32 6.71 -9.89 -3.65
N ILE A 33 6.78 -8.87 -2.78
CA ILE A 33 7.49 -8.95 -1.49
C ILE A 33 6.80 -9.94 -0.53
N GLY A 34 5.47 -10.05 -0.57
CA GLY A 34 4.72 -11.04 0.22
C GLY A 34 5.18 -12.46 -0.09
N GLU A 35 5.20 -12.83 -1.37
CA GLU A 35 5.68 -14.15 -1.79
C GLU A 35 7.17 -14.35 -1.49
N ALA A 36 7.99 -13.33 -1.77
CA ALA A 36 9.43 -13.39 -1.57
C ALA A 36 9.82 -13.59 -0.10
N THR A 37 9.04 -13.03 0.83
CA THR A 37 9.32 -13.08 2.27
C THR A 37 8.53 -14.15 3.01
N GLY A 38 7.74 -14.97 2.30
CA GLY A 38 6.85 -15.95 2.94
C GLY A 38 5.79 -15.30 3.82
N GLY A 39 5.34 -14.09 3.47
CA GLY A 39 4.30 -13.34 4.16
C GLY A 39 4.78 -12.45 5.32
N ALA A 40 6.08 -12.40 5.60
CA ALA A 40 6.61 -11.56 6.68
C ALA A 40 6.42 -10.06 6.42
N TYR A 41 6.51 -9.63 5.15
CA TYR A 41 6.30 -8.25 4.75
C TYR A 41 5.46 -8.17 3.49
N ASN A 42 4.70 -7.09 3.36
CA ASN A 42 3.96 -6.76 2.14
C ASN A 42 4.32 -5.36 1.67
N ALA A 43 4.38 -5.17 0.35
CA ALA A 43 4.64 -3.87 -0.23
C ALA A 43 3.89 -3.71 -1.55
N HIS A 44 3.28 -2.55 -1.71
CA HIS A 44 2.45 -2.22 -2.87
C HIS A 44 2.71 -0.78 -3.29
N VAL A 45 2.57 -0.50 -4.59
CA VAL A 45 2.29 0.89 -5.02
C VAL A 45 0.78 1.03 -5.13
N ILE A 46 0.23 2.08 -4.53
CA ILE A 46 -1.20 2.39 -4.53
C ILE A 46 -1.42 3.66 -5.34
N ARG A 47 -2.48 3.69 -6.15
CA ARG A 47 -2.92 4.90 -6.84
C ARG A 47 -4.43 5.06 -6.75
N VAL A 48 -4.90 6.30 -6.79
CA VAL A 48 -6.32 6.61 -6.92
C VAL A 48 -6.77 6.32 -8.36
N LYS A 49 -7.87 5.61 -8.52
CA LYS A 49 -8.50 5.37 -9.82
C LYS A 49 -9.08 6.67 -10.38
N LYS A 50 -8.88 6.92 -11.67
CA LYS A 50 -9.44 8.11 -12.36
C LYS A 50 -10.77 7.76 -13.07
N PRO A 51 -11.69 8.74 -13.22
CA PRO A 51 -11.65 10.10 -12.66
C PRO A 51 -11.93 10.12 -11.15
N VAL A 52 -11.42 11.13 -10.44
CA VAL A 52 -11.72 11.37 -9.03
C VAL A 52 -12.84 12.41 -8.98
N ALA A 53 -14.06 11.97 -8.65
CA ALA A 53 -15.20 12.88 -8.50
C ALA A 53 -15.12 13.64 -7.16
N GLU A 54 -14.80 12.91 -6.09
CA GLU A 54 -14.55 13.44 -4.75
C GLU A 54 -13.35 12.69 -4.15
N PHE A 55 -12.58 13.36 -3.30
CA PHE A 55 -11.47 12.71 -2.61
C PHE A 55 -12.04 11.71 -1.59
N PRO A 56 -11.78 10.41 -1.79
CA PRO A 56 -12.38 9.40 -0.95
C PRO A 56 -11.72 9.39 0.43
N HIS A 57 -12.53 9.31 1.47
CA HIS A 57 -12.08 9.06 2.84
C HIS A 57 -12.35 7.61 3.22
N THR A 58 -11.44 7.04 4.01
CA THR A 58 -11.55 5.66 4.52
C THR A 58 -12.23 5.58 5.88
N GLY A 59 -12.49 6.73 6.52
CA GLY A 59 -12.92 6.84 7.91
C GLY A 59 -11.80 6.47 8.91
N PRO A 60 -11.99 6.70 10.22
CA PRO A 60 -11.08 6.19 11.24
C PRO A 60 -11.01 4.67 11.19
N HIS A 61 -9.79 4.12 11.15
CA HIS A 61 -9.53 2.69 11.17
C HIS A 61 -8.09 2.43 11.64
N VAL A 62 -7.81 1.17 11.97
CA VAL A 62 -6.48 0.70 12.41
C VAL A 62 -6.02 -0.47 11.57
N HIS A 63 -4.71 -0.68 11.51
CA HIS A 63 -4.09 -1.87 10.93
C HIS A 63 -3.35 -2.63 12.03
N ASP A 64 -3.67 -3.91 12.21
CA ASP A 64 -2.97 -4.80 13.13
C ASP A 64 -1.66 -5.28 12.48
N LEU A 65 -0.59 -4.49 12.65
CA LEU A 65 0.71 -4.67 12.02
C LEU A 65 1.82 -4.22 12.98
N GLU A 66 2.97 -4.90 12.95
CA GLU A 66 4.16 -4.46 13.69
C GLU A 66 4.81 -3.21 13.06
N PHE A 67 4.66 -3.04 11.75
CA PHE A 67 5.26 -1.91 11.01
C PHE A 67 4.42 -1.55 9.78
N GLN A 68 4.23 -0.25 9.56
CA GLN A 68 3.66 0.30 8.34
C GLN A 68 4.38 1.60 7.95
N MET A 69 4.73 1.70 6.66
CA MET A 69 5.30 2.92 6.09
C MET A 69 4.56 3.29 4.81
N ILE A 70 4.29 4.59 4.66
CA ILE A 70 3.72 5.16 3.44
C ILE A 70 4.72 6.18 2.90
N TYR A 71 5.11 6.04 1.64
CA TYR A 71 6.03 6.95 0.97
C TYR A 71 5.41 7.47 -0.33
N ILE A 72 5.35 8.79 -0.49
CA ILE A 72 4.61 9.43 -1.58
C ILE A 72 5.49 9.54 -2.82
N LEU A 73 5.09 8.83 -3.88
CA LEU A 73 5.83 8.81 -5.15
C LEU A 73 5.40 9.90 -6.13
N LYS A 74 4.13 10.35 -6.05
CA LYS A 74 3.57 11.36 -6.95
C LYS A 74 2.33 12.00 -6.33
N GLY A 75 2.25 13.32 -6.39
CA GLY A 75 1.14 14.08 -5.82
C GLY A 75 1.29 14.23 -4.31
N TRP A 76 0.17 14.22 -3.59
CA TRP A 76 0.10 14.40 -2.15
C TRP A 76 -1.04 13.55 -1.57
N ILE A 77 -1.00 13.33 -0.26
CA ILE A 77 -2.09 12.73 0.51
C ILE A 77 -2.05 13.33 1.90
N ARG A 78 -3.22 13.45 2.53
CA ARG A 78 -3.35 13.98 3.88
C ARG A 78 -3.76 12.88 4.83
N PHE A 79 -3.03 12.74 5.93
CA PHE A 79 -3.30 11.79 7.00
C PHE A 79 -3.68 12.52 8.28
N THR A 80 -4.66 11.98 8.99
CA THR A 80 -5.02 12.42 10.34
C THR A 80 -4.81 11.24 11.28
N TYR A 81 -4.03 11.44 12.33
CA TYR A 81 -3.71 10.44 13.33
C TYR A 81 -4.23 10.90 14.70
N GLU A 82 -4.96 10.03 15.38
CA GLU A 82 -5.48 10.30 16.73
C GLU A 82 -4.32 10.65 17.68
N GLY A 83 -4.45 11.78 18.39
CA GLY A 83 -3.45 12.27 19.33
C GLY A 83 -2.17 12.85 18.71
N GLN A 84 -1.96 12.77 17.40
CA GLN A 84 -0.76 13.29 16.72
C GLN A 84 -1.04 14.44 15.77
N GLY A 85 -2.26 14.52 15.22
CA GLY A 85 -2.69 15.63 14.34
C GLY A 85 -2.75 15.26 12.86
N GLU A 86 -2.64 16.28 12.00
CA GLU A 86 -2.76 16.18 10.54
C GLU A 86 -1.41 16.41 9.85
N PHE A 87 -1.08 15.58 8.85
CA PHE A 87 0.17 15.63 8.08
C PHE A 87 -0.12 15.47 6.58
N THR A 88 0.60 16.20 5.72
CA THR A 88 0.49 16.15 4.24
C THR A 88 1.87 16.06 3.60
#